data_AF-A0A0P7J2S7-F1
#
_entry.id   AF-A0A0P7J2S7-F1
#
_cell.length_a   1.000
_cell.length_b   1.000
_cell.length_c   1.000
_cell.angle_alpha   90.00
_cell.angle_beta   90.00
_cell.angle_gamma   90.00
#
_symmetry.space_group_name_H-M   'P 1'
#
loop_
_entity.id
_entity.type
_entity.pdbx_description
1 polymer ?
#
loop_
_entity_poly.entity_id
_entity_poly.type
_entity_poly.pdbx_seq_one_letter_code
_entity_poly.pdbx_strand_id
1 'polypeptide(L)'
;MNFIKNLKAKSPMAFWSIIVIVVAILLVGFANKNNNGSYFSFTKTPEKMIQDAGTDKVWKLSSNGNSEYIKFGENNKAYGGEDKDNIASISNDNYKYLSNNELKITGFNADDGYILDLKNLKVEKNEIKGSMDYSYNGEHKNTDITLTQAN
;
A
#
# COMPACT_ATOMS: atom_id res chain seq x y z
N MET A 1 0.53 6.04 -37.70
CA MET A 1 1.95 5.61 -37.55
C MET A 1 2.96 6.32 -38.46
N ASN A 2 2.56 7.24 -39.37
CA ASN A 2 3.47 7.84 -40.36
C ASN A 2 4.09 9.20 -39.96
N PHE A 3 3.55 9.89 -38.96
CA PHE A 3 4.03 11.22 -38.56
C PHE A 3 5.41 11.17 -37.88
N ILE A 4 5.60 10.26 -36.92
CA ILE A 4 6.85 10.11 -36.16
C ILE A 4 8.02 9.69 -37.07
N LYS A 5 7.75 8.78 -38.03
CA LYS A 5 8.75 8.34 -39.01
C LYS A 5 9.16 9.48 -39.95
N ASN A 6 8.20 10.30 -40.40
CA ASN A 6 8.49 11.47 -41.25
C ASN A 6 9.22 12.61 -40.51
N LEU A 7 8.91 12.82 -39.23
CA LEU A 7 9.58 13.85 -38.41
C LEU A 7 11.06 13.48 -38.15
N LYS A 8 11.32 12.21 -37.82
CA LYS A 8 12.68 11.68 -37.62
C LYS A 8 13.55 11.79 -38.88
N ALA A 9 12.96 11.60 -40.06
CA ALA A 9 13.69 11.64 -41.33
C ALA A 9 13.94 13.06 -41.86
N LYS A 10 13.01 14.02 -41.65
CA LYS A 10 13.16 15.40 -42.13
C LYS A 10 13.97 16.31 -41.20
N SER A 11 13.90 16.10 -39.89
CA SER A 11 14.61 16.93 -38.91
C SER A 11 15.10 16.09 -37.72
N PRO A 12 16.08 15.17 -37.94
CA PRO A 12 16.60 14.30 -36.90
C PRO A 12 17.09 15.05 -35.66
N MET A 13 17.71 16.23 -35.83
CA MET A 13 18.11 17.08 -34.69
C MET A 13 16.91 17.55 -33.87
N ALA A 14 15.84 18.04 -34.51
CA ALA A 14 14.65 18.51 -33.79
C ALA A 14 13.95 17.35 -33.06
N PHE A 15 13.91 16.16 -33.67
CA PHE A 15 13.36 14.97 -33.03
C PHE A 15 14.14 14.56 -31.77
N TRP A 16 15.47 14.52 -31.86
CA TRP A 16 16.31 14.22 -30.69
C TRP A 16 16.24 15.31 -29.62
N SER A 17 16.16 16.60 -30.00
CA SER A 17 15.96 17.69 -29.05
C SER A 17 14.66 17.55 -28.26
N ILE A 18 13.55 17.15 -28.88
CA ILE A 18 12.28 16.90 -28.19
C ILE A 18 12.41 15.76 -27.18
N ILE A 19 13.06 14.66 -27.57
CA ILE A 19 13.28 13.52 -26.66
C ILE A 19 14.14 13.94 -25.46
N VAL A 20 15.24 14.66 -25.71
CA VAL A 20 16.13 15.15 -24.66
C VAL A 20 15.38 16.08 -23.70
N ILE A 21 14.52 16.96 -24.21
CA ILE A 21 13.67 17.83 -23.37
C ILE A 21 12.71 17.01 -22.52
N VAL A 22 12.02 16.02 -23.08
CA VAL A 22 11.09 15.16 -22.32
C VAL A 22 11.83 14.38 -21.23
N VAL A 23 12.99 13.80 -21.54
CA VAL A 23 13.80 13.07 -20.57
C VAL A 23 14.37 14.01 -19.50
N ALA A 24 14.81 15.23 -19.87
CA ALA A 24 15.29 16.22 -18.92
C ALA A 24 14.17 16.71 -17.99
N ILE A 25 12.95 16.93 -18.49
CA ILE A 25 11.79 17.28 -17.66
C ILE A 25 11.47 16.15 -16.69
N LEU A 26 11.51 14.89 -17.15
CA LEU A 26 11.32 13.73 -16.28
C LEU A 26 12.41 13.67 -15.20
N LEU A 27 13.69 13.78 -15.56
CA LEU A 27 14.81 13.70 -14.64
C LEU A 27 14.87 14.87 -13.65
N VAL A 28 14.59 16.10 -14.08
CA VAL A 28 14.48 17.27 -13.18
C VAL A 28 13.28 17.11 -12.25
N GLY A 29 12.16 16.55 -12.74
CA GLY A 29 11.02 16.14 -11.91
C GLY A 29 11.39 15.09 -10.85
N PHE A 30 12.32 14.18 -11.15
CA PHE A 30 12.85 13.20 -10.19
C PHE A 30 13.92 13.79 -9.24
N ALA A 31 14.78 14.69 -9.72
CA ALA A 31 15.89 15.26 -8.95
C ALA A 31 15.45 16.38 -7.98
N ASN A 32 14.42 17.16 -8.34
CA ASN A 32 13.82 18.15 -7.43
C ASN A 32 12.96 17.51 -6.32
N LYS A 33 12.86 16.18 -6.26
CA LYS A 33 12.08 15.45 -5.26
C LYS A 33 12.59 15.60 -3.81
N ASN A 34 13.78 16.18 -3.61
CA ASN A 34 14.29 16.51 -2.27
C ASN A 34 13.92 17.91 -1.77
N ASN A 35 13.25 18.77 -2.57
CA ASN A 35 12.81 20.10 -2.10
C ASN A 35 11.53 20.57 -2.82
N ASN A 36 10.41 20.53 -2.08
CA ASN A 36 9.14 21.22 -2.32
C ASN A 36 8.25 20.82 -3.53
N GLY A 37 7.05 20.32 -3.20
CA GLY A 37 5.80 20.71 -3.87
C GLY A 37 5.45 20.00 -5.19
N SER A 38 4.98 18.76 -5.08
CA SER A 38 4.49 17.88 -6.15
C SER A 38 3.41 18.50 -7.08
N TYR A 39 3.64 18.48 -8.41
CA TYR A 39 2.60 18.65 -9.45
C TYR A 39 2.11 17.32 -10.08
N PHE A 40 2.57 16.17 -9.59
CA PHE A 40 1.98 14.86 -9.88
C PHE A 40 1.84 14.10 -8.56
N SER A 41 0.71 14.33 -7.89
CA SER A 41 0.30 13.52 -6.75
C SER A 41 -0.04 12.13 -7.25
N PHE A 42 0.97 11.27 -7.43
CA PHE A 42 0.74 9.84 -7.32
C PHE A 42 0.25 9.63 -5.89
N THR A 43 -1.06 9.50 -5.71
CA THR A 43 -1.65 9.14 -4.41
C THR A 43 -0.91 7.89 -3.94
N LYS A 44 -0.26 7.99 -2.77
CA LYS A 44 0.46 6.87 -2.17
C LYS A 44 -0.51 5.68 -2.11
N THR A 45 -0.14 4.54 -2.69
CA THR A 45 -1.01 3.36 -2.59
C THR A 45 -0.97 2.84 -1.15
N PRO A 46 -2.04 2.17 -0.68
CA PRO A 46 -2.04 1.48 0.61
C PRO A 46 -0.84 0.54 0.77
N GLU A 47 -0.56 -0.28 -0.24
CA GLU A 47 0.63 -1.15 -0.26
C GLU A 47 1.92 -0.36 -0.05
N LYS A 48 2.14 0.70 -0.84
CA LYS A 48 3.36 1.50 -0.73
C LYS A 48 3.46 2.23 0.61
N MET A 49 2.33 2.63 1.19
CA MET A 49 2.28 3.27 2.50
C MET A 49 2.69 2.32 3.63
N ILE A 50 2.27 1.06 3.56
CA ILE A 50 2.67 0.03 4.52
C ILE A 50 4.14 -0.34 4.31
N GLN A 51 4.59 -0.55 3.06
CA GLN A 51 5.99 -0.86 2.76
C GLN A 51 6.96 0.24 3.20
N ASP A 52 6.63 1.51 2.96
CA ASP A 52 7.46 2.65 3.35
C ASP A 52 7.53 2.84 4.87
N ALA A 53 6.53 2.35 5.62
CA ALA A 53 6.55 2.38 7.08
C ALA A 53 7.57 1.38 7.66
N GLY A 54 7.92 0.34 6.89
CA GLY A 54 8.83 -0.72 7.31
C GLY A 54 8.20 -1.69 8.30
N THR A 55 8.99 -2.68 8.70
CA THR A 55 8.55 -3.78 9.57
C THR A 55 8.49 -3.41 11.04
N ASP A 56 9.08 -2.27 11.45
CA ASP A 56 9.07 -1.80 12.84
C ASP A 56 7.77 -1.08 13.23
N LYS A 57 6.97 -0.67 12.23
CA LYS A 57 5.76 0.12 12.48
C LYS A 57 4.54 -0.75 12.77
N VAL A 58 3.84 -0.34 13.83
CA VAL A 58 2.57 -0.90 14.27
C VAL A 58 1.42 -0.07 13.68
N TRP A 59 0.40 -0.76 13.21
CA TRP A 59 -0.82 -0.19 12.66
C TRP A 59 -2.01 -0.50 13.56
N LYS A 60 -2.76 0.52 13.95
CA LYS A 60 -4.05 0.36 14.61
C LYS A 60 -5.14 0.17 13.57
N LEU A 61 -5.74 -1.01 13.52
CA LEU A 61 -6.93 -1.34 12.76
C LEU A 61 -8.17 -1.01 13.61
N SER A 62 -8.98 -0.06 13.17
CA SER A 62 -10.23 0.33 13.85
C SER A 62 -11.44 -0.11 13.03
N SER A 63 -12.42 -0.76 13.67
CA SER A 63 -13.67 -1.23 13.06
C SER A 63 -14.81 -1.25 14.08
N ASN A 64 -15.97 -0.69 13.76
CA ASN A 64 -17.18 -0.73 14.62
C ASN A 64 -16.95 -0.34 16.11
N GLY A 65 -16.07 0.63 16.38
CA GLY A 65 -15.74 1.07 17.74
C GLY A 65 -14.72 0.19 18.49
N ASN A 66 -14.32 -0.95 17.90
CA ASN A 66 -13.22 -1.78 18.38
C ASN A 66 -11.91 -1.40 17.69
N SER A 67 -10.80 -1.76 18.31
CA SER A 67 -9.48 -1.56 17.73
C SER A 67 -8.55 -2.71 18.06
N GLU A 68 -7.80 -3.14 17.06
CA GLU A 68 -6.72 -4.10 17.18
C GLU A 68 -5.46 -3.50 16.59
N TYR A 69 -4.30 -4.03 16.96
CA TYR A 69 -3.03 -3.61 16.42
C TYR A 69 -2.39 -4.71 15.58
N ILE A 70 -1.84 -4.32 14.45
CA ILE A 70 -1.23 -5.19 13.45
C ILE A 70 0.17 -4.70 13.13
N LYS A 71 1.14 -5.60 13.12
CA LYS A 71 2.50 -5.35 12.64
C LYS A 71 2.77 -6.21 11.41
N PHE A 72 3.17 -5.58 10.30
CA PHE A 72 3.57 -6.26 9.08
C PHE A 72 5.07 -6.58 9.14
N GLY A 73 5.40 -7.83 9.41
CA GLY A 73 6.77 -8.31 9.54
C GLY A 73 7.41 -8.75 8.24
N GLU A 74 8.65 -9.23 8.36
CA GLU A 74 9.39 -9.79 7.22
C GLU A 74 8.76 -11.08 6.68
N ASN A 75 9.15 -11.47 5.47
CA ASN A 75 8.72 -12.73 4.84
C ASN A 75 7.20 -12.93 4.81
N ASN A 76 6.45 -11.83 4.59
CA ASN A 76 5.00 -11.83 4.52
C ASN A 76 4.31 -12.28 5.83
N LYS A 77 4.94 -12.07 6.99
CA LYS A 77 4.36 -12.35 8.30
C LYS A 77 3.54 -11.18 8.83
N ALA A 78 2.40 -11.45 9.42
CA ALA A 78 1.62 -10.44 10.16
C ALA A 78 1.50 -10.86 11.62
N TYR A 79 1.50 -9.88 12.51
CA TYR A 79 1.34 -10.09 13.94
C TYR A 79 0.19 -9.23 14.44
N GLY A 80 -0.81 -9.85 15.06
CA GLY A 80 -1.97 -9.17 15.64
C GLY A 80 -1.93 -9.16 17.17
N GLY A 81 -2.50 -8.12 17.80
CA GLY A 81 -2.67 -8.05 19.25
C GLY A 81 -3.58 -6.90 19.70
N GLU A 82 -4.07 -6.98 20.92
CA GLU A 82 -4.92 -5.93 21.53
C GLU A 82 -4.11 -4.73 22.05
N ASP A 83 -2.81 -4.91 22.28
CA ASP A 83 -1.89 -3.89 22.79
C ASP A 83 -0.75 -3.65 21.79
N LYS A 84 -0.52 -2.38 21.45
CA LYS A 84 0.54 -1.94 20.52
C LYS A 84 1.94 -2.31 21.01
N ASP A 85 2.15 -2.32 22.33
CA ASP A 85 3.46 -2.54 22.94
C ASP A 85 3.74 -4.05 23.12
N ASN A 86 2.69 -4.87 23.03
CA ASN A 86 2.75 -6.32 23.19
C ASN A 86 2.25 -7.07 21.95
N ILE A 87 2.54 -6.54 20.75
CA ILE A 87 2.43 -7.29 19.49
C ILE A 87 3.60 -8.25 19.41
N ALA A 88 3.64 -9.20 20.35
CA ALA A 88 4.62 -10.27 20.35
C ALA A 88 4.25 -11.30 19.28
N SER A 89 5.26 -12.02 18.81
CA SER A 89 5.35 -13.02 17.74
C SER A 89 4.43 -14.27 17.87
N ILE A 90 3.28 -14.12 18.52
CA ILE A 90 2.37 -15.20 18.92
C ILE A 90 1.46 -15.60 17.74
N SER A 91 1.19 -14.70 16.80
CA SER A 91 0.44 -15.07 15.59
C SER A 91 1.39 -15.47 14.46
N ASN A 92 1.12 -16.64 13.88
CA ASN A 92 1.88 -17.19 12.75
C ASN A 92 1.23 -16.77 11.42
N ASP A 93 0.56 -15.62 11.44
CA ASP A 93 -0.28 -15.17 10.34
C ASP A 93 0.59 -14.78 9.17
N ASN A 94 0.01 -14.94 7.98
CA ASN A 94 0.65 -14.51 6.75
C ASN A 94 -0.22 -13.42 6.14
N TYR A 95 0.42 -12.42 5.54
CA TYR A 95 -0.28 -11.44 4.73
C TYR A 95 0.14 -11.52 3.27
N LYS A 96 -0.72 -11.12 2.36
CA LYS A 96 -0.42 -11.04 0.93
C LYS A 96 -1.20 -9.90 0.30
N TYR A 97 -0.51 -9.07 -0.47
CA TYR A 97 -1.18 -8.12 -1.36
C TYR A 97 -1.82 -8.88 -2.53
N LEU A 98 -3.12 -8.68 -2.70
CA LEU A 98 -3.85 -9.15 -3.89
C LEU A 98 -3.80 -8.09 -5.00
N SER A 99 -3.75 -6.82 -4.61
CA SER A 99 -3.47 -5.67 -5.46
C SER A 99 -2.95 -4.51 -4.60
N ASN A 100 -2.59 -3.39 -5.23
CA ASN A 100 -2.16 -2.17 -4.53
C ASN A 100 -3.16 -1.67 -3.46
N ASN A 101 -4.44 -2.05 -3.60
CA ASN A 101 -5.57 -1.60 -2.78
C ASN A 101 -6.25 -2.76 -2.03
N GLU A 102 -5.66 -3.95 -2.04
CA GLU A 102 -6.25 -5.14 -1.40
C GLU A 102 -5.18 -5.96 -0.69
N LEU A 103 -5.45 -6.31 0.55
CA LEU A 103 -4.56 -7.07 1.42
C LEU A 103 -5.33 -8.19 2.08
N LYS A 104 -4.81 -9.41 1.99
CA LYS A 104 -5.34 -10.58 2.68
C LYS A 104 -4.43 -10.94 3.84
N ILE A 105 -4.99 -11.13 5.03
CA ILE A 105 -4.29 -11.68 6.19
C ILE A 105 -4.94 -13.01 6.55
N THR A 106 -4.14 -14.06 6.67
CA THR A 106 -4.60 -15.41 6.99
C THR A 106 -3.91 -15.88 8.27
N GLY A 107 -4.70 -16.12 9.31
CA GLY A 107 -4.24 -16.75 10.54
C GLY A 107 -4.59 -18.23 10.59
N PHE A 108 -3.66 -19.05 11.07
CA PHE A 108 -3.85 -20.48 11.25
C PHE A 108 -3.60 -20.83 12.71
N ASN A 109 -4.66 -21.08 13.48
CA ASN A 109 -4.57 -21.82 14.74
C ASN A 109 -4.97 -23.29 14.51
N ALA A 110 -4.60 -24.16 15.45
CA ALA A 110 -4.77 -25.61 15.35
C ALA A 110 -6.23 -26.06 15.20
N ASP A 111 -7.18 -25.26 15.70
CA ASP A 111 -8.60 -25.64 15.74
C ASP A 111 -9.47 -24.87 14.74
N ASP A 112 -9.14 -23.61 14.40
CA ASP A 112 -9.89 -22.79 13.43
C ASP A 112 -8.99 -21.73 12.77
N GLY A 113 -9.03 -21.64 11.45
CA GLY A 113 -8.35 -20.57 10.70
C GLY A 113 -9.26 -19.35 10.53
N TYR A 114 -8.68 -18.15 10.46
CA TYR A 114 -9.39 -16.94 10.06
C TYR A 114 -8.78 -16.28 8.83
N ILE A 115 -9.61 -15.55 8.12
CA ILE A 115 -9.21 -14.72 6.99
C ILE A 115 -9.73 -13.30 7.23
N LEU A 116 -8.84 -12.32 7.12
CA LEU A 116 -9.17 -10.90 7.01
C LEU A 116 -8.88 -10.47 5.57
N ASP A 117 -9.90 -10.33 4.74
CA ASP A 117 -9.76 -9.77 3.40
C ASP A 117 -10.03 -8.26 3.44
N LEU A 118 -8.96 -7.46 3.48
CA LEU A 118 -9.03 -6.00 3.43
C LEU A 118 -9.15 -5.54 1.97
N LYS A 119 -10.29 -4.96 1.63
CA LYS A 119 -10.70 -4.61 0.25
C LYS A 119 -10.92 -3.11 0.09
N ASN A 120 -10.83 -2.63 -1.15
CA ASN A 120 -11.11 -1.24 -1.52
C ASN A 120 -10.28 -0.20 -0.74
N LEU A 121 -9.04 -0.55 -0.37
CA LEU A 121 -8.18 0.29 0.44
C LEU A 121 -7.82 1.58 -0.31
N LYS A 122 -7.86 2.71 0.38
CA LYS A 122 -7.48 4.02 -0.13
C LYS A 122 -6.71 4.78 0.94
N VAL A 123 -5.65 5.48 0.52
CA VAL A 123 -4.95 6.41 1.40
C VAL A 123 -5.72 7.71 1.45
N GLU A 124 -6.14 8.10 2.66
CA GLU A 124 -6.74 9.39 2.95
C GLU A 124 -5.86 10.09 3.99
N LYS A 125 -5.17 11.16 3.56
CA LYS A 125 -4.18 11.86 4.39
C LYS A 125 -3.09 10.88 4.88
N ASN A 126 -3.04 10.59 6.17
CA ASN A 126 -2.07 9.70 6.83
C ASN A 126 -2.72 8.41 7.33
N GLU A 127 -3.87 8.04 6.78
CA GLU A 127 -4.64 6.85 7.15
C GLU A 127 -4.96 6.03 5.91
N ILE A 128 -5.18 4.72 6.09
CA ILE A 128 -5.69 3.84 5.06
C ILE A 128 -7.12 3.47 5.45
N LYS A 129 -8.09 3.73 4.58
CA LYS A 129 -9.50 3.36 4.80
C LYS A 129 -9.96 2.35 3.77
N GLY A 130 -10.93 1.53 4.14
CA GLY A 130 -11.57 0.59 3.24
C GLY A 130 -12.55 -0.31 3.97
N SER A 131 -12.71 -1.52 3.49
CA SER A 131 -13.62 -2.52 4.06
C SER A 131 -12.85 -3.79 4.42
N MET A 132 -13.32 -4.52 5.42
CA MET A 132 -12.80 -5.81 5.82
C MET A 132 -13.91 -6.85 5.74
N ASP A 133 -13.62 -7.94 5.04
CA ASP A 133 -14.43 -9.15 5.02
C ASP A 133 -13.73 -10.19 5.92
N TYR A 134 -14.25 -10.35 7.12
CA TYR A 134 -13.78 -11.30 8.12
C TYR A 134 -14.48 -12.63 7.93
N SER A 135 -13.71 -13.70 7.75
CA SER A 135 -14.21 -15.07 7.71
C SER A 135 -13.64 -15.90 8.85
N TYR A 136 -14.53 -16.49 9.65
CA TYR A 136 -14.19 -17.43 10.73
C TYR A 136 -15.26 -18.52 10.78
N ASN A 137 -14.84 -19.78 10.76
CA ASN A 137 -15.74 -20.96 10.75
C ASN A 137 -16.84 -20.92 9.68
N GLY A 138 -16.55 -20.29 8.53
CA GLY A 138 -17.50 -20.13 7.42
C GLY A 138 -18.52 -19.00 7.60
N GLU A 139 -18.54 -18.32 8.74
CA GLU A 139 -19.30 -17.08 8.91
C GLU A 139 -18.53 -15.90 8.30
N HIS A 140 -19.23 -15.00 7.63
CA HIS A 140 -18.66 -13.81 6.99
C HIS A 140 -19.25 -12.54 7.60
N LYS A 141 -18.37 -11.60 7.99
CA LYS A 141 -18.77 -10.27 8.46
C LYS A 141 -18.03 -9.20 7.67
N ASN A 142 -18.78 -8.27 7.10
CA ASN A 142 -18.23 -7.10 6.42
C ASN A 142 -18.33 -5.87 7.32
N THR A 143 -17.24 -5.11 7.44
CA THR A 143 -17.18 -3.87 8.21
C THR A 143 -16.23 -2.87 7.57
N ASP A 144 -16.54 -1.58 7.74
CA ASP A 144 -15.61 -0.51 7.37
C ASP A 144 -14.43 -0.48 8.35
N ILE A 145 -13.24 -0.24 7.80
CA ILE A 145 -12.00 -0.20 8.56
C ILE A 145 -11.22 1.08 8.33
N THR A 146 -10.45 1.45 9.35
CA THR A 146 -9.40 2.46 9.24
C THR A 146 -8.11 1.93 9.86
N LEU A 147 -7.02 1.99 9.11
CA LEU A 147 -5.66 1.68 9.52
C LEU A 147 -4.89 2.98 9.72
N THR A 148 -4.36 3.17 10.93
CA THR A 148 -3.54 4.33 11.30
C THR A 148 -2.23 3.85 11.90
N GLN A 149 -1.11 4.54 11.66
CA GLN A 149 0.15 4.19 12.34
C GLN A 149 0.02 4.52 13.83
N ALA A 150 0.30 3.54 14.69
CA ALA A 150 0.32 3.75 16.13
C ALA A 150 1.59 4.54 16.51
N ASN A 151 1.42 5.52 17.40
CA ASN A 151 2.52 6.30 17.98
C ASN A 151 3.12 5.59 19.19
#